data_AF-A0A164F129-F1
#
_entry.id   AF-A0A164F129-F1
#
_cell.length_a   1.000
_cell.length_b   1.000
_cell.length_c   1.000
_cell.angle_alpha   90.00
_cell.angle_beta   90.00
_cell.angle_gamma   90.00
#
_symmetry.space_group_name_H-M   'P 1'
#
loop_
_entity.id
_entity.type
_entity.pdbx_description
1 polymer ?
#
loop_
_entity_poly.entity_id
_entity_poly.type
_entity_poly.pdbx_seq_one_letter_code
_entity_poly.pdbx_strand_id
1 'polypeptide(L)'
;RLHTEADVFSRYPVDAPQELDEQLYCTLAAFSIDTESKSEFQQAQQVEWDQVFAGLEKGRKYSQYRLKDGLLFQTKVVDDGLLLRVCVPQSFKNEKMRSCHYDITAGHLGFTCTLDKVRGRYYWWALAEDVRDFV
;
A
#
# COMPACT_ATOMS: atom_id res chain seq x y z
N ARG A 1 -34.60 35.34 11.84
CA ARG A 1 -33.99 34.64 10.68
C ARG A 1 -33.55 33.29 11.21
N LEU A 2 -34.26 32.22 10.85
CA LEU A 2 -33.99 30.86 11.30
C LEU A 2 -32.62 30.42 10.76
N HIS A 3 -31.71 30.00 11.64
CA HIS A 3 -30.61 29.14 11.25
C HIS A 3 -30.94 27.74 11.75
N THR A 4 -31.47 26.95 10.82
CA THR A 4 -31.63 25.51 10.93
C THR A 4 -30.25 24.90 10.73
N GLU A 5 -29.51 24.69 11.81
CA GLU A 5 -28.29 23.89 11.74
C GLU A 5 -28.70 22.42 11.78
N ALA A 6 -28.73 21.84 10.58
CA ALA A 6 -28.96 20.43 10.37
C ALA A 6 -27.72 19.66 10.86
N ASP A 7 -27.76 19.25 12.12
CA ASP A 7 -26.78 18.37 12.74
C ASP A 7 -27.06 16.92 12.27
N VAL A 8 -26.67 16.63 11.04
CA VAL A 8 -26.61 15.27 10.50
C VAL A 8 -25.20 14.74 10.76
N PHE A 9 -24.89 14.44 12.02
CA PHE A 9 -23.84 13.49 12.30
C PHE A 9 -24.33 12.12 11.81
N SER A 10 -23.90 11.82 10.59
CA SER A 10 -23.92 10.48 10.01
C SER A 10 -23.41 9.49 11.04
N ARG A 11 -24.30 8.65 11.55
CA ARG A 11 -23.98 7.54 12.45
C ARG A 11 -23.21 6.51 11.62
N TYR A 12 -21.89 6.65 11.56
CA TYR A 12 -21.03 5.62 11.00
C TYR A 12 -21.12 4.36 11.87
N PRO A 13 -21.37 3.18 11.29
CA PRO A 13 -21.37 1.93 12.04
C PRO A 13 -19.96 1.63 12.60
N VAL A 14 -19.90 1.29 13.88
CA VAL A 14 -18.70 1.19 14.75
C VAL A 14 -17.92 -0.12 14.61
N ASP A 15 -18.15 -0.93 13.56
CA ASP A 15 -17.62 -2.31 13.50
C ASP A 15 -16.59 -2.57 12.39
N ALA A 16 -16.24 -1.57 11.58
CA ALA A 16 -15.17 -1.70 10.58
C ALA A 16 -13.91 -0.96 11.07
N PRO A 17 -12.73 -1.62 11.12
CA PRO A 17 -11.47 -0.92 11.34
C PRO A 17 -11.37 0.24 10.36
N GLN A 18 -11.10 1.45 10.87
CA GLN A 18 -10.96 2.62 10.03
C GLN A 18 -9.78 2.38 9.07
N GLU A 19 -10.06 2.30 7.77
CA GLU A 19 -9.00 2.28 6.77
C GLU A 19 -8.36 3.66 6.77
N LEU A 20 -7.06 3.73 7.06
CA LEU A 20 -6.30 4.98 7.07
C LEU A 20 -6.07 5.43 5.63
N ASP A 21 -7.14 5.90 4.98
CA ASP A 21 -7.21 6.18 3.53
C ASP A 21 -6.37 7.41 3.14
N GLU A 22 -6.16 8.35 4.05
CA GLU A 22 -5.41 9.59 3.77
C GLU A 22 -3.91 9.34 3.49
N GLN A 23 -3.30 8.35 4.16
CA GLN A 23 -1.91 7.93 3.85
C GLN A 23 -1.81 7.17 2.52
N LEU A 24 -2.90 6.57 2.06
CA LEU A 24 -2.97 5.89 0.78
C LEU A 24 -2.94 6.88 -0.38
N TYR A 25 -3.68 7.99 -0.27
CA TYR A 25 -3.67 9.07 -1.26
C TYR A 25 -2.28 9.71 -1.40
N CYS A 26 -1.58 9.96 -0.29
CA CYS A 26 -0.21 10.45 -0.33
C CYS A 26 0.78 9.43 -0.92
N THR A 27 0.56 8.13 -0.69
CA THR A 27 1.41 7.06 -1.23
C THR A 27 1.19 6.86 -2.73
N LEU A 28 -0.06 6.87 -3.20
CA LEU A 28 -0.41 6.83 -4.63
C LEU A 28 0.02 8.11 -5.38
N ALA A 29 0.02 9.27 -4.72
CA ALA A 29 0.58 10.50 -5.26
C ALA A 29 2.12 10.45 -5.34
N ALA A 30 2.78 9.90 -4.31
CA ALA A 30 4.23 9.69 -4.28
C ALA A 30 4.71 8.66 -5.29
N PHE A 31 3.82 7.83 -5.83
CA PHE A 31 4.14 6.96 -6.94
C PHE A 31 4.52 7.75 -8.19
N SER A 32 3.98 8.98 -8.41
CA SER A 32 4.28 9.83 -9.59
C SER A 32 4.57 9.00 -10.85
N ILE A 33 3.75 7.96 -11.04
CA ILE A 33 3.94 6.99 -12.11
C ILE A 33 3.34 7.64 -13.35
N ASP A 34 4.12 7.77 -14.42
CA ASP A 34 3.58 8.01 -15.75
C ASP A 34 2.51 6.95 -16.08
N THR A 35 1.46 7.31 -16.83
CA THR A 35 0.31 6.42 -17.07
C THR A 35 0.70 5.04 -17.66
N GLU A 36 1.81 4.96 -18.39
CA GLU A 36 2.34 3.73 -19.00
C GLU A 36 2.91 2.78 -17.93
N SER A 37 3.78 3.29 -17.05
CA SER A 37 4.35 2.53 -15.93
C SER A 37 3.29 2.05 -14.93
N LYS A 38 2.12 2.72 -14.82
CA LYS A 38 1.01 2.23 -13.97
C LYS A 38 0.40 0.96 -14.55
N SER A 39 0.22 0.93 -15.86
CA SER A 39 -0.39 -0.19 -16.57
C SER A 39 0.53 -1.40 -16.54
N GLU A 40 1.84 -1.20 -16.76
CA GLU A 40 2.85 -2.26 -16.64
C GLU A 40 2.92 -2.83 -15.23
N PHE A 41 2.88 -1.95 -14.21
CA PHE A 41 2.85 -2.36 -12.81
C PHE A 41 1.62 -3.22 -12.50
N GLN A 42 0.43 -2.79 -12.93
CA GLN A 42 -0.81 -3.54 -12.72
C GLN A 42 -0.75 -4.92 -13.38
N GLN A 43 -0.25 -5.01 -14.61
CA GLN A 43 -0.10 -6.29 -15.31
C GLN A 43 0.87 -7.22 -14.59
N ALA A 44 2.06 -6.72 -14.22
CA ALA A 44 3.04 -7.52 -13.47
C ALA A 44 2.48 -7.98 -12.11
N GLN A 45 1.70 -7.12 -11.44
CA GLN A 45 1.05 -7.45 -10.18
C GLN A 45 -0.02 -8.54 -10.36
N GLN A 46 -0.82 -8.48 -11.42
CA GLN A 46 -1.80 -9.51 -11.73
C GLN A 46 -1.14 -10.86 -12.02
N VAL A 47 -0.01 -10.87 -12.74
CA VAL A 47 0.73 -12.10 -13.03
C VAL A 47 1.28 -12.73 -11.75
N GLU A 48 1.91 -11.94 -10.88
CA GLU A 48 2.53 -12.48 -9.65
C GLU A 48 1.51 -12.88 -8.58
N TRP A 49 0.37 -12.19 -8.51
CA TRP A 49 -0.72 -12.48 -7.57
C TRP A 49 -1.94 -13.12 -8.24
N ASP A 50 -1.77 -13.82 -9.37
CA ASP A 50 -2.85 -14.39 -10.21
C ASP A 50 -3.92 -15.12 -9.37
N GLN A 51 -3.50 -15.99 -8.46
CA GLN A 51 -4.43 -16.76 -7.63
C GLN A 51 -5.28 -15.89 -6.70
N VAL A 52 -4.73 -14.77 -6.23
CA VAL A 52 -5.46 -13.81 -5.39
C VAL A 52 -6.44 -13.02 -6.25
N PHE A 53 -6.02 -12.53 -7.42
CA PHE A 53 -6.91 -11.85 -8.37
C PHE A 53 -8.06 -12.75 -8.82
N ALA A 54 -7.76 -13.94 -9.33
CA ALA A 54 -8.78 -14.92 -9.75
C ALA A 54 -9.68 -15.34 -8.58
N GLY A 55 -9.16 -15.35 -7.35
CA GLY A 55 -9.96 -15.59 -6.16
C GLY A 55 -10.94 -14.46 -5.86
N LEU A 56 -10.46 -13.21 -5.88
CA LEU A 56 -11.26 -12.01 -5.64
C LEU A 56 -12.34 -11.83 -6.72
N GLU A 57 -12.02 -12.07 -7.99
CA GLU A 57 -12.99 -12.07 -9.11
C GLU A 57 -14.11 -13.09 -8.92
N LYS A 58 -13.80 -14.24 -8.33
CA LYS A 58 -14.77 -15.29 -7.97
C LYS A 58 -15.50 -15.01 -6.65
N GLY A 59 -15.32 -13.83 -6.06
CA GLY A 59 -15.96 -13.41 -4.81
C GLY A 59 -15.36 -14.03 -3.55
N ARG A 60 -14.18 -14.66 -3.61
CA ARG A 60 -13.47 -15.13 -2.42
C ARG A 60 -12.99 -13.94 -1.60
N LYS A 61 -13.08 -14.05 -0.28
CA LYS A 61 -12.59 -13.03 0.64
C LYS A 61 -11.22 -13.42 1.17
N TYR A 62 -10.27 -12.50 1.05
CA TYR A 62 -8.94 -12.61 1.67
C TYR A 62 -8.83 -11.52 2.72
N SER A 63 -8.75 -11.88 4.01
CA SER A 63 -8.66 -10.88 5.09
C SER A 63 -7.43 -9.98 4.93
N GLN A 64 -6.34 -10.54 4.43
CA GLN A 64 -5.05 -9.90 4.22
C GLN A 64 -4.93 -9.11 2.91
N TYR A 65 -5.93 -9.13 2.02
CA TYR A 65 -5.85 -8.43 0.73
C TYR A 65 -7.07 -7.53 0.47
N ARG A 66 -6.84 -6.42 -0.23
CA ARG A 66 -7.86 -5.51 -0.74
C ARG A 66 -7.53 -5.13 -2.18
N LEU A 67 -8.53 -5.08 -3.04
CA LEU A 67 -8.40 -4.57 -4.40
C LEU A 67 -8.99 -3.15 -4.44
N LYS A 68 -8.18 -2.15 -4.80
CA LYS A 68 -8.62 -0.75 -4.94
C LYS A 68 -8.02 -0.18 -6.22
N ASP A 69 -8.84 0.44 -7.08
CA ASP A 69 -8.41 1.06 -8.34
C ASP A 69 -7.57 0.15 -9.26
N GLY A 70 -7.88 -1.16 -9.27
CA GLY A 70 -7.17 -2.17 -10.05
C GLY A 70 -5.80 -2.57 -9.47
N LEU A 71 -5.44 -2.10 -8.28
CA LEU A 71 -4.22 -2.46 -7.56
C LEU A 71 -4.54 -3.32 -6.35
N LEU A 72 -3.70 -4.33 -6.13
CA LEU A 72 -3.73 -5.19 -4.96
C LEU A 72 -2.94 -4.58 -3.81
N PHE A 73 -3.58 -4.55 -2.65
CA PHE A 73 -3.00 -4.10 -1.39
C PHE A 73 -3.02 -5.23 -0.39
N GLN A 74 -1.94 -5.34 0.38
CA GLN A 74 -1.87 -6.17 1.56
C GLN A 74 -2.26 -5.35 2.79
N THR A 75 -3.12 -5.92 3.63
CA THR A 75 -3.57 -5.28 4.87
C THR A 75 -2.67 -5.69 6.03
N LYS A 76 -2.35 -4.71 6.88
CA LYS A 76 -1.69 -4.92 8.16
C LYS A 76 -2.49 -4.23 9.24
N VAL A 77 -2.91 -4.99 10.25
CA VAL A 77 -3.51 -4.41 11.45
C VAL A 77 -2.45 -3.60 12.19
N VAL A 78 -2.80 -2.37 12.52
CA VAL A 78 -2.02 -1.44 13.34
C VAL A 78 -2.94 -0.90 14.45
N ASP A 79 -2.37 -0.27 15.47
CA ASP A 79 -3.12 0.14 16.67
C ASP A 79 -4.34 1.00 16.34
N ASP A 80 -4.22 1.87 15.33
CA ASP A 80 -5.27 2.81 14.90
C ASP A 80 -6.07 2.35 13.66
N GLY A 81 -5.98 1.07 13.26
CA GLY A 81 -6.79 0.52 12.17
C GLY A 81 -6.07 -0.41 11.20
N LEU A 82 -6.30 -0.22 9.91
CA LEU A 82 -5.71 -1.03 8.84
C LEU A 82 -4.77 -0.20 7.97
N LEU A 83 -3.50 -0.59 7.96
CA LEU A 83 -2.51 -0.09 7.02
C LEU A 83 -2.60 -0.90 5.71
N LEU A 84 -2.84 -0.20 4.61
CA LEU A 84 -2.83 -0.78 3.26
C LEU A 84 -1.46 -0.57 2.60
N ARG A 85 -0.87 -1.66 2.12
CA ARG A 85 0.46 -1.66 1.51
C ARG A 85 0.38 -2.22 0.10
N VAL A 86 0.92 -1.52 -0.88
CA VAL A 86 0.87 -1.96 -2.28
C VAL A 86 1.67 -3.26 -2.44
N CYS A 87 1.07 -4.29 -3.03
CA CYS A 87 1.78 -5.50 -3.43
C CYS A 87 2.72 -5.16 -4.59
N VAL A 88 4.03 -5.18 -4.39
CA VAL A 88 5.01 -4.76 -5.40
C VAL A 88 5.56 -5.98 -6.15
N PRO A 89 5.38 -6.05 -7.48
CA PRO A 89 5.95 -7.14 -8.28
C PRO A 89 7.47 -7.16 -8.20
N GLN A 90 8.07 -8.33 -8.36
CA GLN A 90 9.51 -8.55 -8.33
C GLN A 90 10.27 -7.59 -9.27
N SER A 91 9.76 -7.35 -10.47
CA SER A 91 10.37 -6.43 -11.45
C SER A 91 10.46 -4.98 -10.97
N PHE A 92 9.62 -4.56 -10.01
CA PHE A 92 9.56 -3.19 -9.50
C PHE A 92 10.22 -3.00 -8.14
N LYS A 93 10.62 -4.07 -7.43
CA LYS A 93 11.23 -3.99 -6.09
C LYS A 93 12.40 -3.00 -6.02
N ASN A 94 13.36 -3.13 -6.95
CA ASN A 94 14.56 -2.29 -6.98
C ASN A 94 14.27 -0.81 -7.24
N GLU A 95 13.25 -0.50 -8.02
CA GLU A 95 12.82 0.88 -8.22
C GLU A 95 12.24 1.47 -6.93
N LYS A 96 11.37 0.71 -6.24
CA LYS A 96 10.76 1.16 -4.99
C LYS A 96 11.77 1.30 -3.84
N MET A 97 12.72 0.37 -3.76
CA MET A 97 13.83 0.47 -2.79
C MET A 97 14.71 1.69 -3.09
N ARG A 98 15.11 1.93 -4.34
CA ARG A 98 15.88 3.13 -4.74
C ARG A 98 15.17 4.43 -4.40
N SER A 99 13.88 4.53 -4.72
CA SER A 99 13.05 5.71 -4.40
C SER A 99 13.01 6.00 -2.89
N CYS A 100 12.97 4.97 -2.04
CA CYS A 100 12.97 5.13 -0.58
C CYS A 100 14.36 5.39 0.01
N HIS A 101 15.42 4.97 -0.69
CA HIS A 101 16.81 5.08 -0.23
C HIS A 101 17.48 6.40 -0.62
N TYR A 102 17.18 6.96 -1.80
CA TYR A 102 17.81 8.20 -2.29
C TYR A 102 17.59 9.40 -1.34
N ASP A 103 16.55 9.35 -0.51
CA ASP A 103 16.28 10.32 0.56
C ASP A 103 17.23 10.25 1.77
N ILE A 104 18.03 9.18 1.92
CA ILE A 104 18.79 8.89 3.15
C ILE A 104 20.25 8.60 2.83
N THR A 105 21.13 9.57 3.13
CA THR A 105 22.59 9.37 3.14
C THR A 105 23.08 9.14 4.58
N ALA A 106 23.09 7.90 5.09
CA ALA A 106 23.91 7.50 6.28
C ALA A 106 23.71 6.05 6.79
N GLY A 107 24.75 5.18 6.72
CA GLY A 107 25.04 4.06 7.65
C GLY A 107 23.90 3.09 8.08
N HIS A 108 24.04 2.46 9.27
CA HIS A 108 23.01 1.55 9.86
C HIS A 108 21.64 2.22 10.08
N LEU A 109 21.62 3.54 10.29
CA LEU A 109 20.39 4.32 10.32
C LEU A 109 19.69 4.29 8.95
N GLY A 110 20.44 4.27 7.86
CA GLY A 110 19.97 4.14 6.49
C GLY A 110 19.14 2.89 6.30
N PHE A 111 19.65 1.72 6.72
CA PHE A 111 18.90 0.47 6.64
C PHE A 111 17.57 0.53 7.41
N THR A 112 17.60 0.96 8.67
CA THR A 112 16.38 0.98 9.52
C THR A 112 15.35 1.97 8.96
N CYS A 113 15.78 3.17 8.59
CA CYS A 113 14.93 4.20 8.01
C CYS A 113 14.36 3.78 6.64
N THR A 114 15.17 3.16 5.77
CA THR A 114 14.71 2.64 4.47
C THR A 114 13.72 1.50 4.67
N LEU A 115 13.98 0.58 5.60
CA LEU A 115 13.10 -0.54 5.90
C LEU A 115 11.74 -0.06 6.40
N ASP A 116 11.72 0.91 7.32
CA ASP A 116 10.47 1.44 7.86
C ASP A 116 9.65 2.18 6.79
N LYS A 117 10.31 2.99 5.94
CA LYS A 117 9.67 3.64 4.79
C LYS A 117 9.07 2.62 3.82
N VAL A 118 9.84 1.61 3.44
CA VAL A 118 9.42 0.58 2.47
C VAL A 118 8.29 -0.26 3.07
N ARG A 119 8.42 -0.74 4.31
CA ARG A 119 7.41 -1.55 5.00
C ARG A 119 6.11 -0.81 5.29
N GLY A 120 6.16 0.53 5.39
CA GLY A 120 4.99 1.37 5.58
C GLY A 120 4.14 1.50 4.31
N ARG A 121 4.75 1.38 3.12
CA ARG A 121 4.08 1.65 1.83
C ARG A 121 3.86 0.40 0.98
N TYR A 122 4.76 -0.56 1.09
CA TYR A 122 4.87 -1.67 0.16
C TYR A 122 4.87 -3.02 0.87
N TYR A 123 4.51 -4.04 0.10
CA TYR A 123 4.57 -5.43 0.51
C TYR A 123 5.06 -6.30 -0.64
N TRP A 124 5.98 -7.21 -0.33
CA TRP A 124 6.32 -8.36 -1.16
C TRP A 124 6.95 -9.44 -0.27
N TRP A 125 7.07 -10.66 -0.78
CA TRP A 125 7.72 -11.75 -0.05
C TRP A 125 9.21 -11.44 0.17
N ALA A 126 9.71 -11.66 1.39
CA ALA A 126 11.10 -11.40 1.77
C ALA A 126 11.55 -9.92 1.73
N LEU A 127 10.62 -8.96 1.80
CA LEU A 127 10.92 -7.51 1.79
C LEU A 127 12.05 -7.09 2.73
N ALA A 128 12.09 -7.63 3.94
CA ALA A 128 13.11 -7.27 4.91
C ALA A 128 14.52 -7.76 4.55
N GLU A 129 14.59 -8.90 3.87
CA GLU A 129 15.84 -9.50 3.38
C GLU A 129 16.30 -8.72 2.15
N ASP A 130 15.39 -8.47 1.19
CA ASP A 130 15.67 -7.68 -0.01
C ASP A 130 16.17 -6.25 0.33
N VAL A 131 15.58 -5.59 1.33
CA VAL A 131 16.04 -4.26 1.79
C VAL A 131 17.40 -4.34 2.46
N ARG A 132 17.72 -5.44 3.15
CA ARG A 132 19.03 -5.62 3.78
C ARG A 132 20.13 -5.81 2.75
N ASP A 133 19.84 -6.60 1.71
CA ASP A 133 20.80 -6.87 0.64
C ASP A 133 21.00 -5.66 -0.29
N PHE A 134 20.04 -4.73 -0.30
CA PHE A 134 20.06 -3.52 -1.11
C PHE A 134 20.89 -2.36 -0.50
N VAL A 135 20.92 -2.23 0.84
CA VAL A 135 21.59 -1.13 1.57
C VAL A 135 23.01 -1.52 1.97
#